data_AF-A0A059CUE3-F1
#
_entry.id   AF-A0A059CUE3-F1
#
_cell.length_a   1.000
_cell.length_b   1.000
_cell.length_c   1.000
_cell.angle_alpha   90.00
_cell.angle_beta   90.00
_cell.angle_gamma   90.00
#
_symmetry.space_group_name_H-M   'P 1'
#
loop_
_entity.id
_entity.type
_entity.pdbx_description
1 polymer ?
#
loop_
_entity_poly.entity_id
_entity_poly.type
_entity_poly.pdbx_seq_one_letter_code
_entity_poly.pdbx_strand_id
1 'polypeptide(L)'
;MPSELFLKFRKEIQGIGVGVNLEFYNAPRNDFQAKLVFKPLSPDRLWKFVYEPIHQHVRILSKKIPVTKFLNLQVGVGHNFQLNAISWKWKLTTCLGGDGVSRIRNKTTLGLCPGVDFRFGWRTDYVLPEITGDLGTDEPLFNMNSGQLQASLDRVEAILSYPDTV
;
A
#
# COMPACT_ATOMS: atom_id res chain seq x y z
N MET A 1 -14.04 -7.99 -15.90
CA MET A 1 -14.50 -7.20 -14.74
C MET A 1 -13.31 -6.95 -13.82
N PRO A 2 -13.21 -5.79 -13.14
CA PRO A 2 -12.19 -5.60 -12.12
C PRO A 2 -12.38 -6.62 -10.98
N SER A 3 -11.27 -7.15 -10.46
CA SER A 3 -11.27 -8.09 -9.32
C SER A 3 -11.59 -7.40 -8.00
N GLU A 4 -11.30 -6.10 -7.91
CA GLU A 4 -11.47 -5.28 -6.70
C GLU A 4 -11.96 -3.87 -7.08
N LEU A 5 -12.87 -3.31 -6.28
CA LEU A 5 -13.35 -1.94 -6.40
C LEU A 5 -13.24 -1.25 -5.02
N PHE A 6 -12.60 -0.08 -4.98
CA PHE A 6 -12.44 0.70 -3.75
C PHE A 6 -13.11 2.07 -3.89
N LEU A 7 -14.09 2.32 -3.03
CA LEU A 7 -14.77 3.61 -2.90
C LEU A 7 -14.38 4.23 -1.55
N LYS A 8 -13.61 5.31 -1.60
CA LYS A 8 -13.07 5.97 -0.40
C LYS A 8 -13.57 7.40 -0.32
N PHE A 9 -14.45 7.67 0.64
CA PHE A 9 -14.87 9.02 0.99
C PHE A 9 -13.96 9.58 2.07
N ARG A 10 -13.62 10.86 1.95
CA ARG A 10 -12.78 11.58 2.91
C ARG A 10 -13.39 12.95 3.17
N LYS A 11 -13.48 13.34 4.43
CA LYS A 11 -13.94 14.67 4.85
C LYS A 11 -13.19 15.09 6.11
N GLU A 12 -12.81 16.35 6.17
CA GLU A 12 -12.21 16.94 7.36
C GLU A 12 -13.27 17.65 8.18
N ILE A 13 -13.30 17.38 9.48
CA ILE A 13 -14.26 17.94 10.42
C ILE A 13 -13.50 18.32 11.68
N GLN A 14 -13.44 19.61 12.01
CA GLN A 14 -12.85 20.14 13.26
C GLN A 14 -11.46 19.56 13.59
N GLY A 15 -10.57 19.47 12.59
CA GLY A 15 -9.21 18.94 12.79
C GLY A 15 -9.09 17.42 12.81
N ILE A 16 -10.18 16.69 12.51
CA ILE A 16 -10.21 15.24 12.36
C ILE A 16 -10.54 14.89 10.92
N GLY A 17 -9.67 14.09 10.30
CA GLY A 17 -9.92 13.44 9.03
C GLY A 17 -10.83 12.23 9.24
N VAL A 18 -12.04 12.31 8.71
CA VAL A 18 -13.02 11.23 8.67
C VAL A 18 -12.97 10.55 7.31
N GLY A 19 -12.98 9.23 7.30
CA GLY A 19 -12.95 8.43 6.09
C GLY A 19 -13.95 7.28 6.14
N VAL A 20 -14.65 7.06 5.03
CA VAL A 20 -15.45 5.85 4.81
C VAL A 20 -14.81 5.09 3.66
N ASN A 21 -14.39 3.85 3.91
CA ASN A 21 -13.93 2.94 2.86
C ASN A 21 -15.00 1.88 2.62
N LEU A 22 -15.34 1.70 1.36
CA LEU A 22 -16.20 0.64 0.86
C LEU A 22 -15.33 -0.16 -0.11
N GLU A 23 -15.06 -1.41 0.22
CA GLU A 23 -14.11 -2.28 -0.49
C GLU A 23 -14.91 -3.49 -0.99
N PHE A 24 -14.96 -3.70 -2.31
CA PHE A 24 -15.74 -4.77 -2.95
C PHE A 24 -14.78 -5.74 -3.65
N TYR A 25 -14.90 -7.02 -3.32
CA TYR A 25 -14.05 -8.10 -3.84
C TYR A 25 -14.89 -9.08 -4.64
N ASN A 26 -14.47 -9.37 -5.87
CA ASN A 26 -15.25 -10.19 -6.82
C ASN A 26 -14.82 -11.67 -6.83
N ALA A 27 -13.72 -12.03 -6.16
CA ALA A 27 -13.18 -13.40 -6.09
C ALA A 27 -12.45 -13.65 -4.76
N PRO A 28 -12.53 -14.84 -4.15
CA PRO A 28 -13.21 -16.07 -4.61
C PRO A 28 -14.72 -16.13 -4.28
N ARG A 29 -15.22 -15.25 -3.42
CA ARG A 29 -16.65 -14.99 -3.18
C ARG A 29 -16.87 -13.48 -3.30
N ASN A 30 -18.04 -13.07 -3.79
CA ASN A 30 -18.45 -11.66 -3.72
C ASN A 30 -18.47 -11.24 -2.26
N ASP A 31 -17.48 -10.47 -1.87
CA ASP A 31 -17.31 -10.00 -0.49
C ASP A 31 -17.27 -8.46 -0.48
N PHE A 32 -17.72 -7.90 0.63
CA PHE A 32 -17.82 -6.46 0.80
C PHE A 32 -17.40 -6.07 2.22
N GLN A 33 -16.49 -5.11 2.31
CA GLN A 33 -16.04 -4.56 3.57
C GLN A 33 -16.32 -3.06 3.64
N ALA A 34 -16.92 -2.64 4.75
CA ALA A 34 -17.04 -1.24 5.13
C ALA A 34 -16.08 -0.93 6.28
N LYS A 35 -15.36 0.20 6.19
CA LYS A 35 -14.48 0.69 7.26
C LYS A 35 -14.72 2.18 7.49
N LEU A 36 -15.02 2.55 8.74
CA LEU A 36 -14.97 3.94 9.19
C LEU A 36 -13.59 4.22 9.78
N VAL A 37 -12.95 5.29 9.33
CA VAL A 37 -11.60 5.67 9.72
C VAL A 37 -11.60 7.07 10.25
N PHE A 38 -11.05 7.26 11.44
CA PHE A 38 -10.88 8.57 12.05
C PHE A 38 -9.41 8.75 12.37
N LYS A 39 -8.83 9.84 11.88
CA LYS A 39 -7.46 10.23 12.20
C LYS A 39 -7.42 11.72 12.50
N PRO A 40 -6.75 12.16 13.56
CA PRO A 40 -6.46 13.57 13.75
C PRO A 40 -5.57 14.09 12.60
N LEU A 41 -5.77 15.35 12.23
CA LEU A 41 -4.96 16.03 11.21
C LEU A 41 -3.69 16.63 11.80
N SER A 42 -3.72 16.93 13.10
CA SER A 42 -2.60 17.54 13.80
C SER A 42 -1.42 16.56 13.91
N PRO A 43 -0.19 16.99 13.59
CA PRO A 43 0.98 16.11 13.53
C PRO A 43 1.44 15.58 14.90
N ASP A 44 1.01 16.20 15.99
CA ASP A 44 1.22 15.80 17.39
C ASP A 44 0.31 14.64 17.83
N ARG A 45 -0.84 14.45 17.18
CA ARG A 45 -1.79 13.39 17.51
C ARG A 45 -1.58 12.21 16.57
N LEU A 46 -0.98 11.15 17.10
CA LEU A 46 -0.38 10.08 16.30
C LEU A 46 -1.17 8.77 16.39
N TRP A 47 -2.48 8.82 16.17
CA TRP A 47 -3.34 7.63 16.20
C TRP A 47 -4.33 7.59 15.05
N LYS A 48 -4.88 6.41 14.78
CA LYS A 48 -5.90 6.16 13.77
C LYS A 48 -6.90 5.18 14.36
N PHE A 49 -8.14 5.64 14.53
CA PHE A 49 -9.24 4.78 14.92
C PHE A 49 -9.87 4.19 13.65
N VAL A 50 -10.19 2.91 13.70
CA VAL A 50 -10.85 2.18 12.61
C VAL A 50 -11.98 1.37 13.22
N TYR A 51 -13.17 1.48 12.62
CA TYR A 51 -14.31 0.65 12.96
C TYR A 51 -14.80 -0.08 11.71
N GLU A 52 -14.97 -1.39 11.84
CA GLU A 52 -15.44 -2.27 10.79
C GLU A 52 -16.82 -2.81 11.20
N PRO A 53 -17.92 -2.16 10.77
CA PRO A 53 -19.26 -2.46 11.26
C PRO A 53 -19.71 -3.90 11.00
N ILE A 54 -19.33 -4.48 9.86
CA ILE A 54 -19.76 -5.85 9.48
C ILE A 54 -19.13 -6.89 10.41
N HIS A 55 -17.86 -6.72 10.75
CA HIS A 55 -17.11 -7.59 11.66
C HIS A 55 -17.26 -7.18 13.13
N GLN A 56 -18.01 -6.11 13.41
CA GLN A 56 -18.12 -5.46 14.72
C GLN A 56 -16.76 -5.34 15.42
N HIS A 57 -15.77 -4.85 14.68
CA HIS A 57 -14.39 -4.77 15.16
C HIS A 57 -13.97 -3.32 15.25
N VAL A 58 -13.62 -2.89 16.46
CA VAL A 58 -13.05 -1.57 16.73
C VAL A 58 -11.55 -1.70 16.92
N ARG A 59 -10.76 -0.81 16.32
CA ARG A 59 -9.30 -0.80 16.41
C ARG A 59 -8.78 0.61 16.59
N ILE A 60 -7.75 0.76 17.40
CA ILE A 60 -6.93 1.96 17.51
C ILE A 60 -5.51 1.57 17.12
N LEU A 61 -4.99 2.22 16.09
CA LEU A 61 -3.64 2.03 15.59
C LEU A 61 -2.80 3.28 15.90
N SER A 62 -1.55 3.09 16.27
CA SER A 62 -0.57 4.17 16.30
C SER A 62 -0.25 4.64 14.88
N LYS A 63 0.27 5.86 14.73
CA LYS A 63 1.06 6.19 13.53
C LYS A 63 2.28 5.25 13.50
N LYS A 64 2.86 5.09 12.31
CA LYS A 64 4.17 4.48 12.13
C LYS A 64 5.20 5.20 13.03
N ILE A 65 5.72 4.47 14.01
CA ILE A 65 6.78 4.89 14.94
C ILE A 65 8.11 4.49 14.30
N PRO A 66 9.00 5.43 13.97
CA PRO A 66 10.31 5.09 13.44
C PRO A 66 11.13 4.40 14.54
N VAL A 67 11.44 3.12 14.35
CA VAL A 67 12.32 2.36 15.28
C VAL A 67 13.77 2.52 14.86
N THR A 68 14.01 2.58 13.54
CA THR A 68 15.34 2.86 12.97
C THR A 68 15.19 3.84 11.81
N LYS A 69 16.31 4.24 11.20
CA LYS A 69 16.30 5.04 9.95
C LYS A 69 15.49 4.39 8.84
N PHE A 70 15.39 3.06 8.82
CA PHE A 70 14.78 2.29 7.74
C PHE A 70 13.52 1.53 8.13
N LEU A 71 13.20 1.43 9.43
CA LEU A 71 12.10 0.61 9.94
C LEU A 71 11.10 1.44 10.74
N ASN A 72 9.84 1.17 10.48
CA ASN A 72 8.68 1.76 11.13
C ASN A 72 7.85 0.65 11.78
N LEU A 73 7.61 0.78 13.08
CA LEU A 73 6.69 -0.06 13.83
C LEU A 73 5.34 0.64 13.96
N GLN A 74 4.27 -0.07 13.64
CA GLN A 74 2.91 0.34 13.95
C GLN A 74 2.34 -0.69 14.92
N VAL A 75 1.76 -0.23 16.01
CA VAL A 75 1.08 -1.06 16.98
C VAL A 75 -0.38 -0.64 17.07
N GLY A 76 -1.23 -1.54 17.50
CA GLY A 76 -2.64 -1.29 17.65
C GLY A 76 -3.30 -2.27 18.57
N VAL A 77 -4.37 -1.80 19.19
CA VAL A 77 -5.25 -2.61 20.03
C VAL A 77 -6.65 -2.47 19.48
N GLY A 78 -7.41 -3.55 19.53
CA GLY A 78 -8.79 -3.57 19.12
C GLY A 78 -9.61 -4.51 19.97
N HIS A 79 -10.90 -4.51 19.70
CA HIS A 79 -11.83 -5.42 20.31
C HIS A 79 -12.84 -5.85 19.26
N ASN A 80 -12.91 -7.16 19.05
CA ASN A 80 -13.90 -7.79 18.20
C ASN A 80 -15.10 -8.20 19.07
N PHE A 81 -16.22 -7.51 18.90
CA PHE A 81 -17.42 -7.76 19.69
C PHE A 81 -18.12 -9.07 19.32
N GLN A 82 -17.95 -9.58 18.08
CA GLN A 82 -18.51 -10.88 17.67
C GLN A 82 -17.81 -12.04 18.38
N LEU A 83 -16.48 -11.98 18.46
CA LEU A 83 -15.66 -13.00 19.12
C LEU A 83 -15.46 -12.74 20.61
N ASN A 84 -15.94 -11.59 21.12
CA ASN A 84 -15.70 -11.08 22.46
C ASN A 84 -14.21 -11.14 22.86
N ALA A 85 -13.33 -10.76 21.92
CA ALA A 85 -11.88 -10.90 22.05
C ALA A 85 -11.17 -9.56 21.89
N ILE A 86 -10.14 -9.35 22.71
CA ILE A 86 -9.22 -8.22 22.56
C ILE A 86 -8.18 -8.59 21.51
N SER A 87 -8.04 -7.76 20.48
CA SER A 87 -7.06 -7.93 19.43
C SER A 87 -5.84 -7.04 19.65
N TRP A 88 -4.65 -7.57 19.41
CA TRP A 88 -3.40 -6.83 19.40
C TRP A 88 -2.77 -6.98 18.03
N LYS A 89 -2.58 -5.86 17.33
CA LYS A 89 -2.02 -5.86 15.98
C LYS A 89 -0.70 -5.11 16.00
N TRP A 90 0.33 -5.71 15.42
CA TRP A 90 1.60 -5.02 15.19
C TRP A 90 2.09 -5.26 13.77
N LYS A 91 2.79 -4.26 13.24
CA LYS A 91 3.25 -4.23 11.84
C LYS A 91 4.57 -3.50 11.77
N LEU A 92 5.62 -4.21 11.32
CA LEU A 92 6.94 -3.68 11.05
C LEU A 92 7.10 -3.51 9.54
N THR A 93 7.31 -2.27 9.09
CA THR A 93 7.45 -1.91 7.67
C THR A 93 8.73 -1.14 7.43
N THR A 94 9.28 -1.25 6.23
CA THR A 94 10.40 -0.40 5.84
C THR A 94 9.91 1.00 5.43
N CYS A 95 10.78 2.02 5.53
CA CYS A 95 10.53 3.35 4.98
C CYS A 95 11.01 3.49 3.51
N LEU A 96 11.61 2.43 2.97
CA LEU A 96 12.25 2.40 1.65
C LEU A 96 11.21 2.24 0.53
N GLY A 97 10.27 3.17 0.45
CA GLY A 97 9.19 3.20 -0.53
C GLY A 97 7.84 3.46 0.13
N GLY A 98 6.93 4.06 -0.65
CA GLY A 98 5.59 4.45 -0.21
C GLY A 98 4.66 3.26 0.06
N ASP A 99 3.34 3.49 0.02
CA ASP A 99 2.28 2.56 0.42
C ASP A 99 2.29 1.17 -0.28
N GLY A 100 3.19 0.29 0.14
CA GLY A 100 3.13 -1.18 -0.06
C GLY A 100 3.64 -1.72 -1.39
N VAL A 101 3.49 -0.98 -2.50
CA VAL A 101 4.03 -1.38 -3.81
C VAL A 101 4.59 -0.15 -4.51
N SER A 102 5.90 -0.13 -4.76
CA SER A 102 6.51 0.88 -5.62
C SER A 102 6.64 0.33 -7.04
N ARG A 103 6.03 1.04 -7.98
CA ARG A 103 6.06 0.70 -9.41
C ARG A 103 6.78 1.78 -10.17
N ILE A 104 7.87 1.42 -10.84
CA ILE A 104 8.63 2.31 -11.71
C ILE A 104 8.43 1.84 -13.15
N ARG A 105 8.04 2.77 -14.01
CA ARG A 105 8.03 2.58 -15.47
C ARG A 105 8.90 3.67 -16.07
N ASN A 106 9.92 3.28 -16.83
CA ASN A 106 10.84 4.24 -17.43
C ASN A 106 11.22 3.83 -18.85
N LYS A 107 11.75 4.78 -19.61
CA LYS A 107 12.30 4.58 -20.95
C LYS A 107 13.74 5.09 -20.94
N THR A 108 14.68 4.21 -21.25
CA THR A 108 16.10 4.55 -21.36
C THR A 108 16.47 4.61 -22.83
N THR A 109 17.02 5.73 -23.30
CA THR A 109 17.50 5.88 -24.67
C THR A 109 19.03 5.82 -24.67
N LEU A 110 19.60 5.00 -25.55
CA LEU A 110 21.03 4.85 -25.79
C LEU A 110 21.32 5.23 -27.24
N GLY A 111 21.98 6.36 -27.46
CA GLY A 111 22.45 6.75 -28.80
C GLY A 111 23.70 5.97 -29.16
N LEU A 112 23.67 5.23 -30.28
CA LEU A 112 24.82 4.44 -30.74
C LEU A 112 25.71 5.22 -31.69
N CYS A 113 25.09 5.86 -32.69
CA CYS A 113 25.76 6.68 -33.67
C CYS A 113 24.79 7.76 -34.18
N PRO A 114 25.27 8.81 -34.88
CA PRO A 114 24.40 9.85 -35.41
C PRO A 114 23.26 9.26 -36.25
N GLY A 115 22.02 9.53 -35.84
CA GLY A 115 20.83 9.01 -36.51
C GLY A 115 20.39 7.61 -36.10
N VAL A 116 21.02 6.95 -35.11
CA VAL A 116 20.59 5.63 -34.60
C VAL A 116 20.52 5.64 -33.08
N ASP A 117 19.29 5.58 -32.55
CA ASP A 117 19.01 5.47 -31.12
C ASP A 117 18.31 4.15 -30.78
N PHE A 118 18.74 3.48 -29.72
CA PHE A 118 17.96 2.41 -29.11
C PHE A 118 17.18 2.94 -27.92
N ARG A 119 15.87 2.64 -27.86
CA ARG A 119 15.03 2.99 -26.71
C ARG A 119 14.49 1.72 -26.04
N PHE A 120 14.82 1.57 -24.77
CA PHE A 120 14.40 0.46 -23.92
C PHE A 120 13.33 0.94 -22.94
N GLY A 121 12.09 0.51 -23.15
CA GLY A 121 11.02 0.64 -22.16
C GLY A 121 11.15 -0.49 -21.14
N TRP A 122 11.28 -0.15 -19.85
CA TRP A 122 11.39 -1.13 -18.78
C TRP A 122 10.46 -0.78 -17.62
N ARG A 123 10.11 -1.81 -16.86
CA ARG A 123 9.26 -1.74 -15.68
C ARG A 123 9.86 -2.56 -14.56
N THR A 124 9.85 -1.98 -13.38
CA THR A 124 10.22 -2.66 -12.15
C THR A 124 9.11 -2.45 -11.12
N ASP A 125 8.53 -3.55 -10.68
CA ASP A 125 7.56 -3.62 -9.59
C ASP A 125 8.31 -4.14 -8.36
N TYR A 126 8.31 -3.36 -7.26
CA TYR A 126 8.99 -3.72 -6.01
C TYR A 126 7.99 -3.71 -4.85
N VAL A 127 7.82 -4.89 -4.24
CA VAL A 127 7.04 -5.11 -3.02
C VAL A 127 8.00 -5.10 -1.85
N LEU A 128 7.77 -4.21 -0.89
CA LEU A 128 8.65 -4.08 0.26
C LEU A 128 8.44 -5.22 1.27
N PRO A 129 9.51 -5.65 1.95
CA PRO A 129 9.37 -6.60 3.03
C PRO A 129 8.53 -6.00 4.17
N GLU A 130 7.70 -6.85 4.76
CA GLU A 130 6.79 -6.49 5.83
C GLU A 130 6.69 -7.67 6.82
N ILE A 131 6.71 -7.36 8.11
CA ILE A 131 6.43 -8.33 9.16
C ILE A 131 5.19 -7.85 9.92
N THR A 132 4.26 -8.77 10.16
CA THR A 132 3.01 -8.50 10.87
C THR A 132 2.75 -9.56 11.91
N GLY A 133 1.93 -9.22 12.89
CA GLY A 133 1.33 -10.20 13.77
C GLY A 133 0.03 -9.66 14.35
N ASP A 134 -0.88 -10.58 14.62
CA ASP A 134 -2.16 -10.30 15.25
C ASP A 134 -2.41 -11.35 16.34
N LEU A 135 -2.83 -10.92 17.53
CA LEU A 135 -3.17 -11.78 18.65
C LEU A 135 -4.61 -11.48 19.07
N GLY A 136 -5.44 -12.50 19.22
CA GLY A 136 -6.85 -12.34 19.62
C GLY A 136 -7.81 -12.09 18.45
N THR A 137 -7.36 -12.37 17.22
CA THR A 137 -8.19 -12.53 16.02
C THR A 137 -7.87 -13.88 15.37
N ASP A 138 -8.57 -14.22 14.29
CA ASP A 138 -8.27 -15.40 13.47
C ASP A 138 -7.06 -15.18 12.53
N GLU A 139 -6.41 -14.00 12.58
CA GLU A 139 -5.19 -13.73 11.83
C GLU A 139 -3.95 -14.38 12.49
N PRO A 140 -2.88 -14.68 11.73
CA PRO A 140 -1.68 -15.30 12.28
C PRO A 140 -0.95 -14.41 13.32
N LEU A 141 -0.46 -15.05 14.39
CA LEU A 141 0.42 -14.42 15.41
C LEU A 141 1.68 -13.79 14.82
N PHE A 142 2.16 -14.36 13.73
CA PHE A 142 3.32 -13.89 13.00
C PHE A 142 3.14 -14.23 11.52
N ASN A 143 3.36 -13.24 10.66
CA ASN A 143 3.41 -13.39 9.23
C ASN A 143 4.52 -12.49 8.66
N MET A 144 5.26 -12.99 7.69
CA MET A 144 6.38 -12.29 7.08
C MET A 144 6.30 -12.38 5.57
N ASN A 145 6.37 -11.22 4.92
CA ASN A 145 6.60 -11.09 3.49
C ASN A 145 8.03 -10.58 3.29
N SER A 146 8.87 -11.35 2.60
CA SER A 146 10.26 -10.97 2.31
C SER A 146 10.39 -9.91 1.21
N GLY A 147 9.29 -9.47 0.62
CA GLY A 147 9.26 -8.61 -0.54
C GLY A 147 9.46 -9.38 -1.85
N GLN A 148 9.21 -8.71 -2.96
CA GLN A 148 9.34 -9.26 -4.30
C GLN A 148 9.82 -8.16 -5.25
N LEU A 149 10.85 -8.45 -6.05
CA LEU A 149 11.29 -7.59 -7.15
C LEU A 149 10.95 -8.28 -8.46
N GLN A 150 10.11 -7.64 -9.27
CA GLN A 150 9.83 -8.08 -10.63
C GLN A 150 10.30 -7.00 -11.60
N ALA A 151 11.32 -7.31 -12.38
CA ALA A 151 11.79 -6.45 -13.47
C ALA A 151 11.40 -7.07 -14.81
N SER A 152 10.97 -6.23 -15.74
CA SER A 152 10.56 -6.62 -17.08
C SER A 152 11.00 -5.57 -18.10
N LEU A 153 11.42 -6.05 -19.27
CA LEU A 153 11.71 -5.22 -20.42
C LEU A 153 10.44 -5.21 -21.29
N ASP A 154 9.68 -4.12 -21.21
CA ASP A 154 8.37 -3.99 -21.83
C ASP A 154 8.48 -3.75 -23.35
N ARG A 155 9.53 -3.05 -23.81
CA ARG A 155 9.67 -2.64 -25.21
C ARG A 155 11.12 -2.35 -25.59
N VAL A 156 11.52 -2.75 -26.80
CA VAL A 156 12.76 -2.30 -27.46
C VAL A 156 12.38 -1.62 -28.76
N GLU A 157 12.83 -0.39 -28.97
CA GLU A 157 12.67 0.36 -30.22
C GLU A 157 14.06 0.69 -30.77
N ALA A 158 14.23 0.53 -32.09
CA ALA A 158 15.32 1.14 -32.84
C ALA A 158 14.77 2.35 -33.58
N ILE A 159 15.38 3.52 -33.37
CA ILE A 159 14.97 4.78 -33.98
C ILE A 159 16.06 5.19 -34.95
N LEU A 160 15.70 5.23 -36.23
CA LEU A 160 16.56 5.69 -37.31
C LEU A 160 16.10 7.10 -37.72
N SER A 161 16.94 8.09 -37.43
CA SER A 161 16.69 9.50 -37.78
C SER A 161 17.63 9.89 -38.91
N TYR A 162 17.08 10.10 -40.11
CA TYR A 162 17.84 10.62 -41.23
C TYR A 162 17.82 12.16 -41.19
N PRO A 163 18.98 12.84 -41.27
CA PRO A 163 18.99 14.28 -41.46
C PRO A 163 18.46 14.60 -42.86
N ASP A 164 17.56 15.58 -42.96
CA ASP A 164 17.14 16.13 -44.25
C ASP A 164 18.37 16.75 -44.93
N THR A 165 18.76 16.20 -46.08
CA THR A 165 19.80 16.77 -46.94
C THR A 165 19.26 18.06 -47.54
N VAL A 166 19.80 19.21 -47.10
CA VAL A 166 19.67 20.51 -47.79
C VAL A 166 20.67 20.57 -48.92
#